data_AF-A0A662KG26-F1
#
_entry.id   AF-A0A662KG26-F1
#
_cell.length_a   1.000
_cell.length_b   1.000
_cell.length_c   1.000
_cell.angle_alpha   90.00
_cell.angle_beta   90.00
_cell.angle_gamma   90.00
#
_symmetry.space_group_name_H-M   'P 1'
#
loop_
_entity.id
_entity.type
_entity.pdbx_description
1 polymer ?
#
loop_
_entity_poly.entity_id
_entity_poly.type
_entity_poly.pdbx_seq_one_letter_code
_entity_poly.pdbx_strand_id
1 'polypeptide(L)'
;MGTTEVFADCRSGIPTAQNAVVLVWDTKKRKTIHTSYPWKTEQLIACALSPGGKLIGFGDDKYFLFDLNTRKYEIRKWPGKRVNWSWAVRGSFAGNRYFYGATEEDLFRLDVETDKVVTLAKTSGTMLVRKVSEKQFLFDQEGSVKMLVIS
;
A
#
# COMPACT_ATOMS: atom_id res chain seq x y z
N MET A 1 -0.33 -5.76 22.24
CA MET A 1 0.03 -6.85 21.29
C MET A 1 0.97 -6.26 20.26
N GLY A 2 2.15 -6.86 20.08
CA GLY A 2 3.26 -6.25 19.33
C GLY A 2 2.87 -5.98 17.88
N THR A 3 2.98 -4.71 17.47
CA THR A 3 2.76 -4.24 16.11
C THR A 3 3.81 -4.87 15.19
N THR A 4 3.36 -5.54 14.13
CA THR A 4 4.25 -5.88 13.01
C THR A 4 4.47 -4.60 12.23
N GLU A 5 5.60 -3.93 12.48
CA GLU A 5 6.04 -2.79 11.67
C GLU A 5 6.71 -3.35 10.41
N VAL A 6 6.08 -3.14 9.25
CA VAL A 6 6.69 -3.40 7.96
C VAL A 6 7.49 -2.15 7.59
N PHE A 7 8.82 -2.24 7.70
CA PHE A 7 9.73 -1.23 7.17
C PHE A 7 9.83 -1.44 5.65
N ALA A 8 9.06 -0.68 4.89
CA ALA A 8 9.53 -0.22 3.59
C ALA A 8 10.21 1.12 3.85
N ASP A 9 11.39 1.34 3.25
CA ASP A 9 12.06 2.63 3.40
C ASP A 9 11.08 3.75 3.02
N CYS A 10 11.00 4.79 3.87
CA CYS A 10 10.31 6.02 3.52
C CYS A 10 11.29 6.98 2.83
N ARG A 11 12.10 6.47 1.89
CA ARG A 11 13.13 7.19 1.11
C ARG A 11 14.29 7.81 1.90
N SER A 12 15.00 7.03 2.70
CA SER A 12 16.35 7.43 3.13
C SER A 12 17.44 7.08 2.10
N GLY A 13 17.12 6.44 0.97
CA GLY A 13 18.05 6.13 -0.10
C GLY A 13 17.38 5.54 -1.35
N ILE A 14 18.10 5.52 -2.49
CA ILE A 14 17.71 4.75 -3.68
C ILE A 14 17.89 3.27 -3.33
N PRO A 15 16.87 2.40 -3.46
CA PRO A 15 17.06 0.97 -3.25
C PRO A 15 18.12 0.46 -4.22
N THR A 16 19.26 0.03 -3.69
CA THR A 16 20.35 -0.56 -4.47
C THR A 16 20.03 -2.00 -4.88
N ALA A 17 19.01 -2.61 -4.25
CA ALA A 17 18.52 -3.93 -4.59
C ALA A 17 17.47 -3.85 -5.70
N GLN A 18 17.73 -4.55 -6.82
CA GLN A 18 16.79 -4.65 -7.95
C GLN A 18 15.55 -5.51 -7.66
N ASN A 19 15.31 -5.92 -6.41
CA ASN A 19 14.21 -6.82 -6.06
C ASN A 19 13.34 -6.17 -4.99
N ALA A 20 12.02 -6.29 -5.15
CA ALA A 20 11.10 -6.12 -4.04
C ALA A 20 11.42 -7.17 -2.97
N VAL A 21 11.46 -6.78 -1.70
CA VAL A 21 11.70 -7.70 -0.59
C VAL A 21 10.58 -7.56 0.42
N VAL A 22 9.99 -8.69 0.82
CA VAL A 22 9.09 -8.78 1.96
C VAL A 22 9.80 -9.54 3.07
N LEU A 23 9.98 -8.87 4.21
CA LEU A 23 10.54 -9.45 5.42
C LEU A 23 9.45 -9.62 6.47
N VAL A 24 9.40 -10.81 7.07
CA VAL A 24 8.63 -11.05 8.28
C VAL A 24 9.61 -11.18 9.43
N TRP A 25 9.49 -10.27 10.39
CA TRP A 25 10.34 -10.21 11.57
C TRP A 25 9.60 -10.71 12.81
N ASP A 26 10.22 -11.62 13.55
CA ASP A 26 9.76 -12.03 14.87
C ASP A 26 10.41 -11.11 15.92
N THR A 27 9.61 -10.25 16.54
CA THR A 27 10.07 -9.27 17.53
C THR A 27 10.54 -9.92 18.83
N LYS A 28 9.96 -11.07 19.22
CA LYS A 28 10.37 -11.80 20.43
C LYS A 28 11.73 -12.47 20.21
N LYS A 29 11.92 -13.10 19.04
CA LYS A 29 13.18 -13.78 18.69
C LYS A 29 14.25 -12.82 18.14
N ARG A 30 13.87 -11.57 17.87
CA ARG A 30 14.73 -10.54 17.25
C ARG A 30 15.42 -11.04 15.99
N LYS A 31 14.67 -11.70 15.10
CA LYS A 31 15.20 -12.21 13.82
C LYS A 31 14.16 -12.26 12.72
N THR A 32 14.62 -12.23 11.48
CA THR A 32 13.82 -12.54 10.30
C THR A 32 13.41 -14.01 10.33
N ILE A 33 12.12 -14.28 10.14
CA ILE A 33 11.55 -15.63 10.08
C ILE A 33 11.02 -16.00 8.70
N HIS A 34 10.89 -15.03 7.80
CA HIS A 34 10.57 -15.26 6.40
C HIS A 34 11.10 -14.10 5.54
N THR A 35 11.60 -14.46 4.37
CA THR A 35 12.01 -13.52 3.32
C THR A 35 11.41 -14.00 2.02
N SER A 36 10.79 -13.09 1.27
CA SER A 36 10.38 -13.37 -0.11
C SER A 36 10.74 -12.21 -1.03
N TYR A 37 10.86 -12.53 -2.31
CA TYR A 37 11.21 -11.60 -3.37
C TYR A 37 10.12 -11.65 -4.44
N PRO A 38 9.00 -10.93 -4.25
CA PRO A 38 7.80 -11.10 -5.08
C PRO A 38 8.09 -10.95 -6.57
N TRP A 39 8.94 -9.98 -6.92
CA TRP A 39 9.49 -9.85 -8.27
C TRP A 39 10.74 -8.96 -8.27
N LYS A 40 11.43 -8.94 -9.42
CA LYS A 40 12.46 -7.95 -9.75
C LYS A 40 11.83 -6.60 -10.09
N THR A 41 12.18 -5.55 -9.37
CA THR A 41 11.75 -4.17 -9.59
C THR A 41 12.76 -3.20 -9.03
N GLU A 42 12.88 -2.06 -9.68
CA GLU A 42 13.71 -0.96 -9.20
C GLU A 42 13.12 -0.30 -7.96
N GLN A 43 11.79 -0.35 -7.74
CA GLN A 43 11.19 0.30 -6.59
C GLN A 43 9.81 -0.27 -6.21
N LEU A 44 9.51 -0.27 -4.90
CA LEU A 44 8.15 -0.42 -4.38
C LEU A 44 7.60 0.96 -4.02
N ILE A 45 6.41 1.28 -4.50
CA ILE A 45 5.83 2.63 -4.45
C ILE A 45 4.94 2.84 -3.22
N ALA A 46 4.37 1.76 -2.68
CA ALA A 46 3.44 1.79 -1.55
C ALA A 46 3.31 0.43 -0.89
N CYS A 47 3.14 0.41 0.43
CA CYS A 47 2.85 -0.80 1.20
C CYS A 47 1.79 -0.52 2.27
N ALA A 48 0.81 -1.43 2.43
CA ALA A 48 -0.11 -1.39 3.57
C ALA A 48 -0.48 -2.79 4.03
N LEU A 49 -0.67 -2.96 5.34
CA LEU A 49 -1.09 -4.22 5.94
C LEU A 49 -2.56 -4.16 6.35
N SER A 50 -3.35 -5.14 5.91
CA SER A 50 -4.74 -5.31 6.36
C SER A 50 -4.79 -5.92 7.76
N PRO A 51 -5.89 -5.75 8.52
CA PRO A 51 -6.07 -6.36 9.85
C PRO A 51 -5.95 -7.89 9.85
N GLY A 52 -6.35 -8.55 8.75
CA GLY A 52 -6.23 -10.00 8.55
C GLY A 52 -4.86 -10.47 8.07
N GLY A 53 -3.88 -9.57 7.96
CA GLY A 53 -2.51 -9.91 7.60
C GLY A 53 -2.23 -9.98 6.10
N LYS A 54 -3.05 -9.33 5.26
CA LYS A 54 -2.78 -9.18 3.83
C LYS A 54 -1.95 -7.91 3.60
N LEU A 55 -0.71 -8.08 3.17
CA LEU A 55 0.17 -6.98 2.76
C LEU A 55 -0.04 -6.72 1.27
N ILE A 56 -0.32 -5.48 0.90
CA ILE A 56 -0.31 -5.04 -0.50
C ILE A 56 0.97 -4.25 -0.77
N GLY A 57 1.56 -4.43 -1.95
CA GLY A 57 2.65 -3.59 -2.42
C GLY A 57 2.53 -3.24 -3.91
N PHE A 58 2.83 -1.99 -4.28
CA PHE A 58 2.70 -1.51 -5.66
C PHE A 58 4.05 -1.29 -6.36
N GLY A 59 4.09 -1.62 -7.65
CA GLY A 59 5.06 -1.10 -8.62
C GLY A 59 4.34 -0.31 -9.71
N ASP A 60 5.01 -0.08 -10.83
CA ASP A 60 4.49 0.77 -11.93
C ASP A 60 3.20 0.25 -12.59
N ASP A 61 3.21 -1.03 -12.97
CA ASP A 61 2.18 -1.67 -13.79
C ASP A 61 1.55 -2.89 -13.12
N LYS A 62 1.98 -3.18 -11.89
CA LYS A 62 1.60 -4.36 -11.11
C LYS A 62 1.60 -4.06 -9.63
N TYR A 63 0.87 -4.87 -8.89
CA TYR A 63 0.87 -4.88 -7.44
C TYR A 63 0.91 -6.33 -6.94
N PHE A 64 1.43 -6.56 -5.73
CA PHE A 64 1.39 -7.88 -5.09
C PHE A 64 0.45 -7.86 -3.90
N LEU A 65 -0.10 -9.04 -3.59
CA LEU A 65 -0.74 -9.34 -2.32
C LEU A 65 0.04 -10.46 -1.65
N PHE A 66 0.53 -10.22 -0.45
CA PHE A 66 1.22 -11.20 0.37
C PHE A 66 0.37 -11.52 1.60
N ASP A 67 0.14 -12.80 1.84
CA ASP A 67 -0.62 -13.27 2.99
C ASP A 67 0.34 -13.69 4.11
N LEU A 68 0.27 -12.99 5.25
CA LEU A 68 1.14 -13.27 6.40
C LEU A 68 0.88 -14.64 7.03
N ASN A 69 -0.32 -15.19 6.93
CA ASN A 69 -0.67 -16.45 7.58
C ASN A 69 -0.09 -17.63 6.80
N THR A 70 -0.13 -17.55 5.48
CA THR A 70 0.31 -18.62 4.56
C THR A 70 1.70 -18.40 3.99
N ARG A 71 2.26 -17.18 4.11
CA ARG A 71 3.54 -16.76 3.54
C ARG A 71 3.61 -16.87 2.02
N LYS A 72 2.46 -16.76 1.34
CA LYS A 72 2.36 -16.78 -0.13
C LYS A 72 2.10 -15.38 -0.65
N TYR A 73 2.61 -15.08 -1.85
CA TYR A 73 2.24 -13.87 -2.58
C TYR A 73 1.63 -14.20 -3.94
N GLU A 74 0.81 -13.27 -4.41
CA GLU A 74 0.29 -13.21 -5.77
C GLU A 74 0.70 -11.90 -6.39
N ILE A 75 1.02 -11.92 -7.69
CA ILE A 75 1.34 -10.74 -8.49
C ILE A 75 0.17 -10.49 -9.42
N ARG A 76 -0.33 -9.26 -9.46
CA ARG A 76 -1.47 -8.86 -10.26
C ARG A 76 -1.17 -7.61 -11.07
N LYS A 77 -1.78 -7.51 -12.24
CA LYS A 77 -1.69 -6.29 -13.07
C LYS A 77 -2.42 -5.15 -12.35
N TRP A 78 -1.83 -3.97 -12.36
CA TRP A 78 -2.48 -2.76 -11.87
C TRP A 78 -3.42 -2.20 -12.95
N PRO A 79 -4.74 -2.10 -12.71
CA PRO A 79 -5.69 -1.63 -13.72
C PRO A 79 -5.99 -0.13 -13.61
N GLY A 80 -5.44 0.56 -12.61
CA GLY A 80 -5.58 2.01 -12.48
C GLY A 80 -4.56 2.78 -13.33
N LYS A 81 -4.62 4.11 -13.23
CA LYS A 81 -3.62 4.97 -13.86
C LYS A 81 -2.24 4.74 -13.25
N ARG A 82 -1.19 5.02 -14.04
CA ARG A 82 0.20 4.96 -13.58
C ARG A 82 0.35 5.74 -12.29
N VAL A 83 0.90 5.08 -11.29
CA VAL A 83 1.22 5.67 -10.01
C VAL A 83 2.53 6.45 -10.19
N ASN A 84 2.53 7.78 -10.02
CA ASN A 84 3.76 8.57 -10.20
C ASN A 84 4.79 8.22 -9.11
N TRP A 85 6.06 8.20 -9.51
CA TRP A 85 7.24 7.86 -8.74
C TRP A 85 7.59 8.91 -7.66
N SER A 86 7.18 10.15 -7.86
CA SER A 86 7.53 11.32 -7.03
C SER A 86 6.78 11.35 -5.69
N TRP A 87 5.54 10.85 -5.60
CA TRP A 87 4.69 10.99 -4.41
C TRP A 87 4.09 9.63 -4.03
N ALA A 88 4.80 8.92 -3.14
CA ALA A 88 4.44 7.58 -2.69
C ALA A 88 2.97 7.50 -2.25
N VAL A 89 2.23 6.57 -2.84
CA VAL A 89 0.83 6.30 -2.49
C VAL A 89 0.79 5.80 -1.06
N ARG A 90 0.47 6.68 -0.11
CA ARG A 90 0.16 6.26 1.25
C ARG A 90 -1.27 5.78 1.26
N GLY A 91 -1.42 4.46 1.27
CA GLY A 91 -2.72 3.82 1.29
C GLY A 91 -3.00 3.06 2.57
N SER A 92 -4.26 2.68 2.75
CA SER A 92 -4.71 1.94 3.92
C SER A 92 -5.88 1.04 3.55
N PHE A 93 -6.02 -0.04 4.28
CA PHE A 93 -7.14 -0.96 4.13
C PHE A 93 -8.36 -0.54 4.95
N ALA A 94 -9.55 -0.61 4.34
CA ALA A 94 -10.81 -0.81 5.06
C ALA A 94 -11.15 -2.31 5.06
N GLY A 95 -11.07 -2.94 6.23
CA GLY A 95 -11.16 -4.39 6.37
C GLY A 95 -10.03 -5.12 5.64
N ASN A 96 -10.34 -6.27 5.03
CA ASN A 96 -9.37 -7.10 4.29
C ASN A 96 -9.47 -7.03 2.78
N ARG A 97 -10.46 -6.28 2.27
CA ARG A 97 -10.86 -6.28 0.85
C ARG A 97 -10.57 -4.96 0.15
N TYR A 98 -10.88 -3.84 0.78
CA TYR A 98 -10.78 -2.55 0.11
C TYR A 98 -9.51 -1.83 0.52
N PHE A 99 -8.66 -1.55 -0.45
CA PHE A 99 -7.50 -0.69 -0.30
C PHE A 99 -7.84 0.70 -0.84
N TYR A 100 -7.51 1.73 -0.05
CA TYR A 100 -7.68 3.12 -0.43
C TYR A 100 -6.31 3.75 -0.58
N GLY A 101 -6.08 4.45 -1.69
CA GLY A 101 -4.83 5.13 -1.98
C GLY A 101 -5.08 6.37 -2.81
N ALA A 102 -4.08 7.22 -2.96
CA ALA A 102 -4.12 8.41 -3.81
C ALA A 102 -2.96 8.38 -4.82
N THR A 103 -3.24 8.73 -6.06
CA THR A 103 -2.23 9.13 -7.05
C THR A 103 -2.08 10.66 -7.04
N GLU A 104 -1.31 11.23 -7.96
CA GLU A 104 -1.26 12.69 -8.11
C GLU A 104 -2.64 13.28 -8.41
N GLU A 105 -3.42 12.58 -9.23
CA GLU A 105 -4.67 13.08 -9.82
C GLU A 105 -5.94 12.51 -9.18
N ASP A 106 -5.85 11.34 -8.54
CA ASP A 106 -7.01 10.57 -8.14
C ASP A 106 -6.84 9.96 -6.74
N LEU A 107 -7.79 10.24 -5.84
CA LEU A 107 -8.09 9.34 -4.71
C LEU A 107 -8.86 8.14 -5.25
N PHE A 108 -8.41 6.93 -4.96
CA PHE A 108 -9.01 5.70 -5.48
C PHE A 108 -9.27 4.66 -4.38
N ARG A 109 -10.19 3.75 -4.70
CA ARG A 109 -10.37 2.47 -3.99
C ARG A 109 -10.14 1.32 -4.94
N LEU A 110 -9.28 0.40 -4.53
CA LEU A 110 -9.09 -0.92 -5.14
C LEU A 110 -9.86 -1.96 -4.31
N ASP A 111 -10.66 -2.78 -4.99
CA ASP A 111 -11.17 -4.04 -4.47
C ASP A 111 -10.16 -5.15 -4.80
N VAL A 112 -9.42 -5.63 -3.79
CA VAL A 112 -8.34 -6.61 -4.00
C VAL A 112 -8.85 -8.03 -4.25
N GLU A 113 -10.15 -8.27 -4.21
CA GLU A 113 -10.73 -9.57 -4.60
C GLU A 113 -11.12 -9.61 -6.08
N THR A 114 -11.45 -8.45 -6.66
CA THR A 114 -11.97 -8.34 -8.04
C THR A 114 -11.09 -7.53 -8.98
N ASP A 115 -9.99 -6.98 -8.47
CA ASP A 115 -9.09 -6.04 -9.16
C ASP A 115 -9.82 -4.78 -9.68
N LYS A 116 -11.03 -4.49 -9.19
CA LYS A 116 -11.81 -3.31 -9.62
C LYS A 116 -11.30 -2.05 -8.93
N VAL A 117 -11.01 -1.02 -9.72
CA VAL A 117 -10.61 0.30 -9.23
C VAL A 117 -11.74 1.30 -9.48
N VAL A 118 -12.00 2.15 -8.49
CA VAL A 118 -12.90 3.30 -8.62
C VAL A 118 -12.20 4.58 -8.16
N THR A 119 -12.35 5.66 -8.91
CA THR A 119 -11.95 7.01 -8.49
C THR A 119 -13.02 7.55 -7.55
N LEU A 120 -12.59 8.02 -6.38
CA LEU A 120 -13.45 8.57 -5.33
C LEU A 120 -13.46 10.10 -5.35
N ALA A 121 -12.31 10.72 -5.66
CA ALA A 121 -12.17 12.17 -5.78
C ALA A 121 -10.98 12.51 -6.67
N LYS A 122 -11.00 13.71 -7.25
CA LYS A 122 -9.83 14.30 -7.90
C LYS A 122 -8.92 14.94 -6.87
N THR A 123 -7.63 14.82 -7.10
CA THR A 123 -6.58 15.37 -6.25
C THR A 123 -5.59 16.17 -7.08
N SER A 124 -4.81 17.00 -6.41
CA SER A 124 -3.64 17.67 -7.00
C SER A 124 -2.47 17.49 -6.04
N GLY A 125 -1.73 16.40 -6.24
CA GLY A 125 -0.56 16.07 -5.41
C GLY A 125 -0.90 15.58 -4.00
N THR A 126 -2.07 14.96 -3.78
CA THR A 126 -2.44 14.40 -2.47
C THR A 126 -1.41 13.37 -2.01
N MET A 127 -0.64 13.72 -0.97
CA MET A 127 0.45 12.89 -0.47
C MET A 127 0.07 11.97 0.70
N LEU A 128 -1.14 12.13 1.25
CA LEU A 128 -1.51 11.46 2.49
C LEU A 128 -2.99 11.10 2.52
N VAL A 129 -3.27 9.81 2.72
CA VAL A 129 -4.59 9.31 3.11
C VAL A 129 -4.43 8.64 4.48
N ARG A 130 -5.02 9.23 5.52
CA ARG A 130 -5.03 8.65 6.87
C ARG A 130 -6.40 8.10 7.18
N LYS A 131 -6.47 6.81 7.46
CA LYS A 131 -7.67 6.18 8.02
C LYS A 131 -7.91 6.73 9.44
N VAL A 132 -9.08 7.31 9.66
CA VAL A 132 -9.55 7.78 10.99
C VAL A 132 -10.45 6.74 11.64
N SER A 133 -11.33 6.13 10.85
CA SER A 133 -12.18 5.02 11.26
C SER A 133 -12.40 4.08 10.07
N GLU A 134 -13.21 3.02 10.23
CA GLU A 134 -13.50 2.09 9.13
C GLU A 134 -14.04 2.79 7.87
N LYS A 135 -14.81 3.87 8.05
CA LYS A 135 -15.50 4.58 6.99
C LYS A 135 -15.00 6.01 6.77
N GLN A 136 -14.03 6.48 7.54
CA GLN A 136 -13.56 7.87 7.48
C GLN A 136 -12.07 7.94 7.19
N PHE A 137 -11.73 8.75 6.19
CA PHE A 137 -10.36 8.97 5.74
C PHE A 137 -10.09 10.45 5.62
N LEU A 138 -8.97 10.92 6.17
CA LEU A 138 -8.47 12.27 5.95
C LEU A 138 -7.49 12.25 4.78
N PHE A 139 -7.59 13.25 3.90
CA PHE A 139 -6.64 13.43 2.81
C PHE A 139 -6.36 14.91 2.59
N ASP A 140 -5.12 15.23 2.23
CA ASP A 140 -4.75 16.58 1.80
C ASP A 140 -5.25 16.81 0.37
N GLN A 141 -5.89 17.95 0.12
CA GLN A 141 -6.33 18.38 -1.20
C GLN A 141 -6.09 19.89 -1.29
N GLU A 142 -5.18 20.28 -2.18
CA GLU A 142 -4.90 21.69 -2.50
C GLU A 142 -4.57 22.55 -1.26
N GLY A 143 -3.77 22.02 -0.33
CA GLY A 143 -3.38 22.73 0.89
C GLY A 143 -4.46 22.73 1.99
N SER A 144 -5.50 21.91 1.85
CA SER A 144 -6.55 21.73 2.86
C SER A 144 -6.77 20.26 3.19
N VAL A 145 -6.99 19.95 4.47
CA VAL A 145 -7.35 18.59 4.88
C VAL A 145 -8.85 18.39 4.69
N LYS A 146 -9.22 17.38 3.89
CA LYS A 146 -10.59 16.94 3.65
C LYS A 146 -10.87 15.62 4.35
N MET A 147 -12.12 15.40 4.73
CA MET A 147 -12.61 14.11 5.23
C MET A 147 -13.49 13.45 4.18
N LEU A 148 -13.10 12.27 3.74
CA LEU A 148 -13.96 11.37 2.98
C LEU A 148 -14.71 10.48 3.98
N VAL A 149 -16.04 10.47 3.86
CA VAL A 149 -16.92 9.51 4.55
C VAL A 149 -17.47 8.56 3.50
N ILE A 150 -17.22 7.27 3.67
CA ILE A 150 -17.64 6.24 2.73
C ILE A 150 -18.93 5.62 3.27
N SER A 151 -19.97 5.52 2.43
CA SER A 151 -21.26 4.93 2.79
C SER A 151 -21.18 3.43 3.07
#